data_AF-A0A8J4YCI3-F1
#
_entry.id   AF-A0A8J4YCI3-F1
#
_cell.length_a   1.000
_cell.length_b   1.000
_cell.length_c   1.000
_cell.angle_alpha   90.00
_cell.angle_beta   90.00
_cell.angle_gamma   90.00
#
_symmetry.space_group_name_H-M   'P 1'
#
loop_
_entity.id
_entity.type
_entity.pdbx_description
1 polymer ?
#
loop_
_entity_poly.entity_id
_entity_poly.type
_entity_poly.pdbx_seq_one_letter_code
_entity_poly.pdbx_strand_id
1 'polypeptide(L)'
;MADSETYQGDQGMVQRRPASPAPADLWSTLKKALFIIGSTTIVFVALRNSLTYHLQHFWGASGDFWQHQWDKILRTVGDDPFTLLVFGTTLVSYVVYWIVGLMYTAMDVTGRPAMLKQYKIQPGTNEPVESWKLAKCIFWVNFNQIFVGIPFSTACFYLLRLRGWDESPQLPTFQWVIFELVVCIMMEEIGFYYSHRLFHHRMLYKHFHKMHHEWQSPISITAIYAHPLEHAFSNMMPAFLGPLVLGSHVATIWLWVSLALLSTLNAHSGYHLPFFPSPEAHDFHHLKFNQCYGVLGVLDLLHGTDDKFRASKCFSRHLMMLSLVPPRDAYPDHLPKGKVICGKQCYDQTSEDSHKSFSTEDTKLLKCRLLSERKFSYCTARPLHCRMMALKYEKPIFGSMT
;
A
#
# COMPACT_ATOMS: atom_id res chain seq x y z
N MET A 1 -11.52 45.83 76.18
CA MET A 1 -11.49 45.30 77.55
C MET A 1 -11.05 43.86 77.45
N ALA A 2 -9.89 43.58 78.01
CA ALA A 2 -9.32 42.25 78.14
C ALA A 2 -9.87 41.54 79.40
N ASP A 3 -9.46 40.28 79.55
CA ASP A 3 -9.43 39.45 80.77
C ASP A 3 -10.76 38.74 81.12
N SER A 4 -10.80 37.47 81.52
CA SER A 4 -9.76 36.46 81.81
C SER A 4 -10.40 35.07 81.92
N GLU A 5 -9.53 34.08 81.80
CA GLU A 5 -9.70 32.63 81.81
C GLU A 5 -10.58 32.01 82.92
N THR A 6 -11.14 30.82 82.65
CA THR A 6 -11.01 29.71 83.60
C THR A 6 -11.16 28.36 82.90
N TYR A 7 -10.09 27.56 83.05
CA TYR A 7 -9.95 26.18 82.65
C TYR A 7 -10.56 25.26 83.74
N GLN A 8 -11.43 24.33 83.37
CA GLN A 8 -11.85 23.20 84.20
C GLN A 8 -11.81 21.92 83.37
N GLY A 9 -10.90 21.03 83.75
CA GLY A 9 -10.63 19.77 83.07
C GLY A 9 -11.57 18.63 83.43
N ASP A 10 -11.53 17.62 82.56
CA ASP A 10 -11.83 16.19 82.74
C ASP A 10 -12.98 15.79 83.67
N GLN A 11 -14.14 15.46 83.09
CA GLN A 11 -14.90 14.26 83.46
C GLN A 11 -15.58 13.61 82.26
N GLY A 12 -15.18 12.37 81.96
CA GLY A 12 -16.05 11.40 81.30
C GLY A 12 -15.77 11.05 79.83
N MET A 13 -14.54 10.62 79.49
CA MET A 13 -14.35 9.78 78.29
C MET A 13 -15.08 8.43 78.47
N VAL A 14 -16.36 8.37 78.08
CA VAL A 14 -17.02 7.08 77.80
C VAL A 14 -16.52 6.60 76.45
N GLN A 15 -15.52 5.73 76.48
CA GLN A 15 -15.09 4.92 75.35
C GLN A 15 -16.29 4.11 74.83
N ARG A 16 -17.01 4.64 73.83
CA ARG A 16 -17.97 3.84 73.06
C ARG A 16 -17.16 2.81 72.29
N ARG A 17 -17.18 1.56 72.74
CA ARG A 17 -16.69 0.42 71.96
C ARG A 17 -17.31 0.51 70.56
N PRO A 18 -16.53 0.42 69.47
CA PRO A 18 -17.12 0.23 68.16
C PRO A 18 -17.96 -1.06 68.22
N ALA A 19 -19.24 -0.95 67.87
CA ALA A 19 -20.10 -2.10 67.78
C ALA A 19 -19.44 -3.12 66.84
N SER A 20 -19.22 -4.34 67.35
CA SER A 20 -18.82 -5.49 66.54
C SER A 20 -19.77 -5.58 65.35
N PRO A 21 -19.28 -5.70 64.09
CA PRO A 21 -20.16 -5.80 62.94
C PRO A 21 -21.08 -6.99 63.16
N ALA A 22 -22.39 -6.75 63.10
CA ALA A 22 -23.39 -7.82 63.14
C ALA A 22 -22.99 -8.88 62.10
N PRO A 23 -23.13 -10.18 62.40
CA PRO A 23 -22.82 -11.22 61.42
C PRO A 23 -23.66 -10.90 60.18
N ALA A 24 -23.01 -10.58 59.07
CA ALA A 24 -23.71 -10.29 57.83
C ALA A 24 -24.66 -11.48 57.60
N ASP A 25 -25.98 -11.22 57.53
CA ASP A 25 -26.96 -12.29 57.34
C ASP A 25 -26.65 -12.93 55.99
N LEU A 26 -25.89 -14.03 56.06
CA LEU A 26 -25.34 -14.75 54.93
C LEU A 26 -26.46 -15.10 53.96
N TRP A 27 -27.65 -15.37 54.50
CA TRP A 27 -28.85 -15.67 53.75
C TRP A 27 -29.36 -14.47 52.94
N SER A 28 -29.38 -13.27 53.52
CA SER A 28 -29.75 -12.03 52.80
C SER A 28 -28.75 -11.70 51.68
N THR A 29 -27.46 -11.89 51.93
CA THR A 29 -26.39 -11.64 50.94
C THR A 29 -26.45 -12.67 49.82
N LEU A 30 -26.66 -13.95 50.15
CA LEU A 30 -26.84 -15.02 49.16
C LEU A 30 -28.07 -14.79 48.29
N LYS A 31 -29.20 -14.38 48.87
CA LYS A 31 -30.42 -14.03 48.11
C LYS A 31 -30.19 -12.87 47.14
N LYS A 32 -29.52 -11.81 47.58
CA LYS A 32 -29.19 -10.66 46.72
C LYS A 32 -28.23 -11.06 45.61
N ALA A 33 -27.19 -11.85 45.92
CA ALA A 33 -26.25 -12.35 44.93
C ALA A 33 -26.94 -13.27 43.90
N LEU A 34 -27.78 -14.22 44.35
CA LEU A 34 -28.56 -15.08 43.47
C LEU A 34 -29.52 -14.29 42.58
N PHE A 35 -30.18 -13.26 43.12
CA PHE A 35 -31.06 -12.39 42.35
C PHE A 35 -30.29 -11.61 41.28
N ILE A 36 -29.18 -10.96 41.65
CA ILE A 36 -28.35 -10.17 40.73
C ILE A 36 -27.73 -11.06 39.65
N ILE A 37 -27.13 -12.20 40.03
CA ILE A 37 -26.50 -13.13 39.09
C ILE A 37 -27.57 -13.74 38.18
N GLY A 38 -28.71 -14.15 38.73
CA GLY A 38 -29.83 -14.71 37.97
C GLY A 38 -30.41 -13.71 36.97
N SER A 39 -30.74 -12.49 37.41
CA SER A 39 -31.29 -11.45 36.55
C SER A 39 -30.31 -11.03 35.45
N THR A 40 -29.03 -10.88 35.80
CA THR A 40 -27.97 -10.53 34.83
C THR A 40 -27.78 -11.63 33.80
N THR A 41 -27.80 -12.90 34.23
CA THR A 41 -27.69 -14.06 33.33
C THR A 41 -28.89 -14.13 32.38
N ILE A 42 -30.11 -13.92 32.87
CA ILE A 42 -31.32 -13.91 32.04
C ILE A 42 -31.25 -12.79 30.99
N VAL A 43 -30.89 -11.58 31.40
CA VAL A 43 -30.74 -10.44 30.48
C VAL A 43 -29.65 -10.72 29.45
N PHE A 44 -28.50 -11.26 29.87
CA PHE A 44 -27.42 -11.61 28.96
C PHE A 44 -27.83 -12.69 27.95
N VAL A 45 -28.52 -13.73 28.39
CA VAL A 45 -29.03 -14.79 27.50
C VAL A 45 -30.08 -14.23 26.53
N ALA A 46 -31.01 -13.39 27.01
CA ALA A 46 -32.02 -12.75 26.16
C ALA A 46 -31.38 -11.81 25.12
N LEU A 47 -30.41 -11.00 25.53
CA LEU A 47 -29.65 -10.12 24.63
C LEU A 47 -28.85 -10.94 23.61
N ARG A 48 -28.13 -11.98 24.04
CA ARG A 48 -27.40 -12.87 23.15
C ARG A 48 -28.34 -13.50 22.13
N ASN A 49 -29.47 -14.06 22.56
CA ASN A 49 -30.41 -14.73 21.68
C ASN A 49 -31.07 -13.74 20.71
N SER A 50 -31.46 -12.55 21.18
CA SER A 50 -32.03 -11.49 20.33
C SER A 50 -31.01 -11.00 19.31
N LEU A 51 -29.77 -10.71 19.72
CA LEU A 51 -28.70 -10.31 18.83
C LEU A 51 -28.41 -11.40 17.80
N THR A 52 -28.30 -12.67 18.23
CA THR A 52 -28.08 -13.81 17.33
C THR A 52 -29.22 -13.93 16.32
N TYR A 53 -30.48 -13.81 16.76
CA TYR A 53 -31.65 -13.86 15.89
C TYR A 53 -31.64 -12.73 14.84
N HIS A 54 -31.44 -11.49 15.26
CA HIS A 54 -31.42 -10.36 14.34
C HIS A 54 -30.26 -10.44 13.35
N LEU A 55 -29.08 -10.87 13.81
CA LEU A 55 -27.94 -11.05 12.95
C LEU A 55 -28.16 -12.21 11.96
N GLN A 56 -28.71 -13.35 12.40
CA GLN A 56 -29.09 -14.45 11.52
C GLN A 56 -30.10 -14.04 10.46
N HIS A 57 -31.13 -13.28 10.85
CA HIS A 57 -32.14 -12.80 9.91
C HIS A 57 -31.56 -11.81 8.90
N PHE A 58 -30.76 -10.85 9.38
CA PHE A 58 -30.10 -9.87 8.53
C PHE A 58 -29.13 -10.54 7.55
N TRP A 59 -28.28 -11.45 8.02
CA TRP A 59 -27.32 -12.15 7.19
C TRP A 59 -27.98 -13.16 6.26
N GLY A 60 -29.06 -13.84 6.69
CA GLY A 60 -29.85 -14.72 5.83
C GLY A 60 -30.48 -13.96 4.67
N ALA A 61 -31.21 -12.87 4.97
CA ALA A 61 -31.81 -12.02 3.95
C ALA A 61 -30.75 -11.37 3.03
N SER A 62 -29.62 -10.94 3.58
CA SER A 62 -28.50 -10.44 2.78
C SER A 62 -27.90 -11.54 1.89
N GLY A 63 -27.77 -12.77 2.39
CA GLY A 63 -27.28 -13.91 1.63
C GLY A 63 -28.17 -14.22 0.44
N ASP A 64 -29.49 -14.32 0.67
CA ASP A 64 -30.48 -14.55 -0.39
C ASP A 64 -30.46 -13.44 -1.44
N PHE A 65 -30.32 -12.18 -1.01
CA PHE A 65 -30.19 -11.05 -1.92
C PHE A 65 -28.95 -11.16 -2.82
N TRP A 66 -27.78 -11.45 -2.24
CA TRP A 66 -26.54 -11.58 -2.99
C TRP A 66 -26.54 -12.80 -3.90
N GLN A 67 -27.06 -13.94 -3.43
CA GLN A 67 -27.25 -15.13 -4.25
C GLN A 67 -28.15 -14.81 -5.45
N HIS A 68 -29.26 -14.11 -5.23
CA HIS A 68 -30.15 -13.73 -6.31
C HIS A 68 -29.48 -12.80 -7.35
N GLN A 69 -28.62 -11.86 -6.94
CA GLN A 69 -27.85 -11.05 -7.88
C GLN A 69 -26.83 -11.90 -8.65
N TRP A 70 -26.16 -12.83 -7.97
CA TRP A 70 -25.23 -13.76 -8.59
C TRP A 70 -25.93 -14.65 -9.62
N ASP A 71 -27.10 -15.20 -9.31
CA ASP A 71 -27.92 -16.00 -10.23
C ASP A 71 -28.35 -15.20 -11.47
N LYS A 72 -28.53 -13.88 -11.36
CA LYS A 72 -28.78 -13.03 -12.56
C LYS A 72 -27.56 -12.95 -13.45
N ILE A 73 -26.37 -12.82 -12.87
CA ILE A 73 -25.11 -12.80 -13.61
C ILE A 73 -24.93 -14.15 -14.32
N LEU A 74 -25.07 -15.26 -13.60
CA LEU A 74 -24.96 -16.61 -14.15
C LEU A 74 -25.97 -16.86 -15.28
N ARG A 75 -27.23 -16.42 -15.14
CA ARG A 75 -28.24 -16.54 -16.20
C ARG A 75 -27.92 -15.72 -17.45
N THR A 76 -27.14 -14.65 -17.32
CA THR A 76 -26.81 -13.76 -18.44
C THR A 76 -25.55 -14.23 -19.17
N VAL A 77 -24.53 -14.65 -18.42
CA VAL A 77 -23.18 -14.95 -18.94
C VAL A 77 -22.95 -16.45 -19.10
N GLY A 78 -23.71 -17.29 -18.40
CA GLY A 78 -23.48 -18.72 -18.25
C GLY A 78 -22.81 -19.08 -16.92
N ASP A 79 -22.84 -20.36 -16.58
CA ASP A 79 -22.29 -20.94 -15.35
C ASP A 79 -21.02 -21.77 -15.59
N ASP A 80 -20.44 -21.72 -16.80
CA ASP A 80 -19.19 -22.40 -17.11
C ASP A 80 -18.03 -21.88 -16.23
N PRO A 81 -17.43 -22.73 -15.36
CA PRO A 81 -16.43 -22.29 -14.40
C PRO A 81 -15.16 -21.74 -15.05
N PHE A 82 -14.78 -22.26 -16.22
CA PHE A 82 -13.63 -21.76 -16.97
C PHE A 82 -13.88 -20.33 -17.46
N THR A 83 -15.03 -20.10 -18.07
CA THR A 83 -15.44 -18.79 -18.57
C THR A 83 -15.53 -17.77 -17.45
N LEU A 84 -16.14 -18.11 -16.32
CA LEU A 84 -16.26 -17.22 -15.16
C LEU A 84 -14.90 -16.88 -14.55
N LEU A 85 -14.04 -17.88 -14.33
CA LEU A 85 -12.75 -17.62 -13.70
C LEU A 85 -11.78 -16.91 -14.64
N VAL A 86 -11.65 -17.34 -15.88
CA VAL A 86 -10.63 -16.79 -16.80
C VAL A 86 -11.13 -15.50 -17.42
N PHE A 87 -12.22 -15.55 -18.18
CA PHE A 87 -12.71 -14.39 -18.92
C PHE A 87 -13.49 -13.42 -18.04
N GLY A 88 -14.28 -13.93 -17.09
CA GLY A 88 -15.01 -13.10 -16.13
C GLY A 88 -14.08 -12.31 -15.23
N THR A 89 -13.08 -12.95 -14.61
CA THR A 89 -12.08 -12.22 -13.80
C THR A 89 -11.27 -11.24 -14.65
N THR A 90 -10.90 -11.61 -15.87
CA THR A 90 -10.23 -10.69 -16.80
C THR A 90 -11.10 -9.47 -17.07
N LEU A 91 -12.38 -9.64 -17.40
CA LEU A 91 -13.31 -8.56 -17.68
C LEU A 91 -13.52 -7.65 -16.46
N VAL A 92 -13.78 -8.22 -15.28
CA VAL A 92 -13.94 -7.44 -14.03
C VAL A 92 -12.69 -6.63 -13.75
N SER A 93 -11.52 -7.26 -13.83
CA SER A 93 -10.24 -6.58 -13.62
C SER A 93 -10.02 -5.45 -14.62
N TYR A 94 -10.33 -5.69 -15.89
CA TYR A 94 -10.18 -4.72 -16.97
C TYR A 94 -11.10 -3.51 -16.77
N VAL A 95 -12.37 -3.75 -16.42
CA VAL A 95 -13.36 -2.70 -16.15
C VAL A 95 -12.95 -1.85 -14.95
N VAL A 96 -12.62 -2.47 -13.80
CA VAL A 96 -12.20 -1.74 -12.60
C VAL A 96 -10.93 -0.94 -12.89
N TYR A 97 -9.95 -1.56 -13.54
CA TYR A 97 -8.68 -0.91 -13.86
C TYR A 97 -8.85 0.33 -14.72
N TRP A 98 -9.55 0.20 -15.85
CA TRP A 98 -9.66 1.29 -16.80
C TRP A 98 -10.63 2.37 -16.34
N ILE A 99 -11.74 2.04 -15.67
CA ILE A 99 -12.64 3.08 -15.13
C ILE A 99 -11.89 3.96 -14.12
N VAL A 100 -11.29 3.35 -13.10
CA VAL A 100 -10.64 4.10 -12.02
C VAL A 100 -9.33 4.74 -12.49
N GLY A 101 -8.52 3.99 -13.25
CA GLY A 101 -7.26 4.48 -13.79
C GLY A 101 -7.46 5.66 -14.75
N LEU A 102 -8.48 5.63 -15.61
CA LEU A 102 -8.79 6.76 -16.50
C LEU A 102 -9.35 7.95 -15.74
N MET A 103 -10.10 7.77 -14.65
CA MET A 103 -10.55 8.88 -13.81
C MET A 103 -9.35 9.67 -13.26
N TYR A 104 -8.36 9.01 -12.66
CA TYR A 104 -7.13 9.67 -12.20
C TYR A 104 -6.30 10.24 -13.35
N THR A 105 -6.14 9.48 -14.44
CA THR A 105 -5.33 9.92 -15.59
C THR A 105 -5.95 11.13 -16.28
N ALA A 106 -7.28 11.22 -16.33
CA ALA A 106 -7.98 12.41 -16.81
C ALA A 106 -7.64 13.63 -15.96
N MET A 107 -7.53 13.48 -14.64
CA MET A 107 -7.07 14.57 -13.76
C MET A 107 -5.63 14.99 -14.07
N ASP A 108 -4.72 14.03 -14.30
CA ASP A 108 -3.32 14.31 -14.63
C ASP A 108 -3.14 14.99 -16.00
N VAL A 109 -3.88 14.55 -17.02
CA VAL A 109 -3.78 15.09 -18.38
C VAL A 109 -4.48 16.44 -18.51
N THR A 110 -5.67 16.59 -17.93
CA THR A 110 -6.46 17.83 -18.08
C THR A 110 -6.14 18.88 -17.01
N GLY A 111 -5.59 18.45 -15.89
CA GLY A 111 -5.43 19.27 -14.70
C GLY A 111 -6.75 19.69 -14.04
N ARG A 112 -7.86 19.00 -14.33
CA ARG A 112 -9.19 19.29 -13.79
C ARG A 112 -9.77 18.12 -12.99
N PRO A 113 -10.62 18.39 -11.98
CA PRO A 113 -10.93 19.72 -11.45
C PRO A 113 -9.73 20.32 -10.69
N ALA A 114 -9.47 21.62 -10.86
CA ALA A 114 -8.29 22.28 -10.29
C ALA A 114 -8.20 22.17 -8.76
N MET A 115 -9.36 22.01 -8.11
CA MET A 115 -9.48 21.78 -6.67
C MET A 115 -8.77 20.51 -6.20
N LEU A 116 -8.56 19.51 -7.05
CA LEU A 116 -7.92 18.26 -6.65
C LEU A 116 -6.39 18.31 -6.80
N LYS A 117 -5.84 19.29 -7.53
CA LYS A 117 -4.39 19.45 -7.69
C LYS A 117 -3.66 19.70 -6.37
N GLN A 118 -4.32 20.30 -5.39
CA GLN A 118 -3.74 20.53 -4.05
C GLN A 118 -3.37 19.22 -3.32
N TYR A 119 -3.98 18.09 -3.71
CA TYR A 119 -3.68 16.77 -3.15
C TYR A 119 -2.55 16.02 -3.88
N LYS A 120 -1.93 16.63 -4.90
CA LYS A 120 -0.80 16.02 -5.62
C LYS A 120 0.41 15.90 -4.70
N ILE A 121 1.01 14.71 -4.64
CA ILE A 121 2.13 14.40 -3.75
C ILE A 121 3.42 15.07 -4.23
N GLN A 122 3.71 14.95 -5.54
CA GLN A 122 4.87 15.53 -6.22
C GLN A 122 4.45 16.56 -7.29
N PRO A 123 4.06 17.79 -6.89
CA PRO A 123 3.64 18.83 -7.85
C PRO A 123 4.71 19.18 -8.88
N GLY A 124 4.32 19.43 -10.13
CA GLY A 124 5.22 19.81 -11.22
C GLY A 124 5.97 18.65 -11.87
N THR A 125 5.83 17.42 -11.37
CA THR A 125 6.42 16.23 -12.01
C THR A 125 5.36 15.52 -12.85
N ASN A 126 5.69 15.21 -14.11
CA ASN A 126 4.75 14.68 -15.10
C ASN A 126 3.50 15.57 -15.34
N GLU A 127 3.64 16.90 -15.17
CA GLU A 127 2.61 17.90 -15.46
C GLU A 127 3.13 18.91 -16.51
N PRO A 128 2.73 18.82 -17.81
CA PRO A 128 1.78 17.87 -18.38
C PRO A 128 2.38 16.47 -18.61
N VAL A 129 1.51 15.46 -18.64
CA VAL A 129 1.90 14.09 -18.97
C VAL A 129 2.34 14.01 -20.44
N GLU A 130 3.52 13.46 -20.69
CA GLU A 130 4.05 13.28 -22.05
C GLU A 130 3.23 12.24 -22.84
N SER A 131 2.64 12.65 -23.98
CA SER A 131 1.74 11.81 -24.77
C SER A 131 2.35 10.50 -25.26
N TRP A 132 3.63 10.51 -25.67
CA TRP A 132 4.31 9.30 -26.11
C TRP A 132 4.51 8.31 -24.96
N LYS A 133 4.97 8.79 -23.80
CA LYS A 133 5.15 7.99 -22.59
C LYS A 133 3.82 7.38 -22.13
N LEU A 134 2.74 8.16 -22.19
CA LEU A 134 1.38 7.71 -21.92
C LEU A 134 0.92 6.62 -22.90
N ALA A 135 1.12 6.82 -24.21
CA ALA A 135 0.76 5.81 -25.21
C ALA A 135 1.55 4.50 -25.03
N LYS A 136 2.85 4.59 -24.74
CA LYS A 136 3.70 3.44 -24.38
C LYS A 136 3.14 2.72 -23.14
N CYS A 137 2.73 3.46 -22.12
CA CYS A 137 2.12 2.91 -20.91
C CYS A 137 0.84 2.13 -21.24
N ILE A 138 -0.09 2.75 -21.97
CA ILE A 138 -1.37 2.14 -22.36
C ILE A 138 -1.15 0.85 -23.15
N PHE A 139 -0.21 0.85 -24.10
CA PHE A 139 0.12 -0.34 -24.89
C PHE A 139 0.58 -1.50 -24.00
N TRP A 140 1.55 -1.25 -23.12
CA TRP A 140 2.11 -2.31 -22.26
C TRP A 140 1.15 -2.82 -21.19
N VAL A 141 0.31 -1.94 -20.63
CA VAL A 141 -0.77 -2.33 -19.71
C VAL A 141 -1.75 -3.28 -20.40
N ASN A 142 -2.19 -2.94 -21.62
CA ASN A 142 -3.05 -3.82 -22.41
C ASN A 142 -2.36 -5.14 -22.76
N PHE A 143 -1.08 -5.08 -23.13
CA PHE A 143 -0.28 -6.27 -23.40
C PHE A 143 -0.26 -7.19 -22.18
N ASN A 144 0.02 -6.65 -21.00
CA ASN A 144 0.05 -7.38 -19.74
C ASN A 144 -1.33 -7.98 -19.39
N GLN A 145 -2.41 -7.20 -19.48
CA GLN A 145 -3.76 -7.69 -19.17
C GLN A 145 -4.21 -8.84 -20.09
N ILE A 146 -3.88 -8.78 -21.39
CA ILE A 146 -4.34 -9.76 -22.36
C ILE A 146 -3.36 -10.94 -22.47
N PHE A 147 -2.11 -10.66 -22.82
CA PHE A 147 -1.14 -11.69 -23.19
C PHE A 147 -0.42 -12.32 -22.01
N VAL A 148 -0.43 -11.67 -20.84
CA VAL A 148 0.06 -12.27 -19.58
C VAL A 148 -1.13 -12.69 -18.71
N GLY A 149 -2.14 -11.83 -18.60
CA GLY A 149 -3.28 -12.01 -17.72
C GLY A 149 -4.14 -13.23 -18.04
N ILE A 150 -4.51 -13.43 -19.31
CA ILE A 150 -5.36 -14.57 -19.71
C ILE A 150 -4.61 -15.90 -19.54
N PRO A 151 -3.36 -16.08 -20.01
CA PRO A 151 -2.61 -17.31 -19.75
C PRO A 151 -2.38 -17.57 -18.26
N PHE A 152 -2.08 -16.53 -17.46
CA PHE A 152 -1.90 -16.67 -16.02
C PHE A 152 -3.20 -17.11 -15.34
N SER A 153 -4.33 -16.50 -15.68
CA SER A 153 -5.65 -16.88 -15.13
C SER A 153 -6.05 -18.29 -15.55
N THR A 154 -5.69 -18.70 -16.77
CA THR A 154 -5.86 -20.08 -17.25
C THR A 154 -5.02 -21.06 -16.43
N ALA A 155 -3.77 -20.72 -16.11
CA ALA A 155 -2.94 -21.54 -15.23
C ALA A 155 -3.56 -21.64 -13.82
N CYS A 156 -4.04 -20.52 -13.27
CA CYS A 156 -4.73 -20.51 -11.98
C CYS A 156 -5.99 -21.38 -11.97
N PHE A 157 -6.77 -21.40 -13.05
CA PHE A 157 -7.92 -22.31 -13.20
C PHE A 157 -7.53 -23.76 -12.99
N TYR A 158 -6.50 -24.23 -13.70
CA TYR A 158 -6.05 -25.61 -13.57
C TYR A 158 -5.44 -25.89 -12.20
N LEU A 159 -4.71 -24.93 -11.61
CA LEU A 159 -4.19 -25.07 -10.24
C LEU A 159 -5.30 -25.18 -9.19
N LEU A 160 -6.38 -24.41 -9.33
CA LEU A 160 -7.57 -24.52 -8.48
C LEU A 160 -8.22 -25.89 -8.63
N ARG A 161 -8.42 -26.38 -9.86
CA ARG A 161 -8.94 -27.74 -10.09
C ARG A 161 -8.06 -28.82 -9.46
N LEU A 162 -6.74 -28.72 -9.62
CA LEU A 162 -5.79 -29.65 -8.97
C LEU A 162 -5.88 -29.61 -7.44
N ARG A 163 -6.20 -28.45 -6.87
CA ARG A 163 -6.43 -28.24 -5.44
C ARG A 163 -7.79 -28.76 -4.96
N GLY A 164 -8.68 -29.20 -5.84
CA GLY A 164 -10.04 -29.64 -5.50
C GLY A 164 -11.00 -28.47 -5.31
N TRP A 165 -11.00 -27.53 -6.26
CA TRP A 165 -11.88 -26.35 -6.23
C TRP A 165 -13.36 -26.73 -6.33
N ASP A 166 -14.18 -26.07 -5.49
CA ASP A 166 -15.63 -26.17 -5.56
C ASP A 166 -16.15 -25.21 -6.64
N GLU A 167 -16.67 -25.77 -7.71
CA GLU A 167 -17.24 -25.06 -8.87
C GLU A 167 -18.74 -24.78 -8.70
N SER A 168 -19.29 -24.99 -7.50
CA SER A 168 -20.68 -24.72 -7.18
C SER A 168 -21.08 -23.25 -7.44
N PRO A 169 -22.29 -23.00 -7.98
CA PRO A 169 -22.81 -21.64 -8.15
C PRO A 169 -23.26 -20.99 -6.84
N GLN A 170 -23.23 -21.72 -5.72
CA GLN A 170 -23.67 -21.22 -4.43
C GLN A 170 -22.60 -20.30 -3.81
N LEU A 171 -23.02 -19.08 -3.46
CA LEU A 171 -22.12 -18.12 -2.83
C LEU A 171 -21.69 -18.59 -1.44
N PRO A 172 -20.44 -18.32 -1.06
CA PRO A 172 -19.99 -18.51 0.31
C PRO A 172 -20.75 -17.59 1.26
N THR A 173 -20.84 -18.00 2.53
CA THR A 173 -21.42 -17.16 3.58
C THR A 173 -20.64 -15.86 3.72
N PHE A 174 -21.32 -14.79 4.14
CA PHE A 174 -20.71 -13.47 4.33
C PHE A 174 -19.48 -13.52 5.25
N GLN A 175 -19.57 -14.26 6.37
CA GLN A 175 -18.48 -14.40 7.32
C GLN A 175 -17.27 -15.11 6.71
N TRP A 176 -17.53 -16.11 5.84
CA TRP A 176 -16.46 -16.78 5.11
C TRP A 176 -15.78 -15.81 4.15
N VAL A 177 -16.53 -15.01 3.39
CA VAL A 177 -15.95 -13.99 2.49
C VAL A 177 -15.04 -13.03 3.26
N ILE A 178 -15.45 -12.53 4.43
CA ILE A 178 -14.60 -11.65 5.26
C ILE A 178 -13.31 -12.37 5.69
N PHE A 179 -13.40 -13.63 6.11
CA PHE A 179 -12.22 -14.43 6.44
C PHE A 179 -11.30 -14.60 5.22
N GLU A 180 -11.84 -14.93 4.06
CA GLU A 180 -11.07 -15.07 2.82
C GLU A 180 -10.34 -13.76 2.48
N LEU A 181 -11.02 -12.61 2.56
CA LEU A 181 -10.41 -11.31 2.28
C LEU A 181 -9.24 -11.00 3.21
N VAL A 182 -9.33 -11.32 4.51
CA VAL A 182 -8.21 -11.13 5.46
C VAL A 182 -7.02 -12.00 5.06
N VAL A 183 -7.25 -13.28 4.73
CA VAL A 183 -6.18 -14.17 4.29
C VAL A 183 -5.57 -13.68 2.97
N CYS A 184 -6.39 -13.22 2.02
CA CYS A 184 -5.92 -12.66 0.76
C CYS A 184 -5.01 -11.45 0.97
N ILE A 185 -5.39 -10.51 1.85
CA ILE A 185 -4.56 -9.34 2.22
C ILE A 185 -3.22 -9.79 2.80
N MET A 186 -3.23 -10.78 3.70
CA MET A 186 -1.99 -11.30 4.30
C MET A 186 -1.08 -11.98 3.27
N MET A 187 -1.67 -12.79 2.38
CA MET A 187 -0.93 -13.48 1.32
C MET A 187 -0.38 -12.51 0.28
N GLU A 188 -1.13 -11.47 -0.05
CA GLU A 188 -0.67 -10.40 -0.94
C GLU A 188 0.49 -9.62 -0.31
N GLU A 189 0.39 -9.20 0.95
CA GLU A 189 1.50 -8.51 1.65
C GLU A 189 2.77 -9.35 1.62
N ILE A 190 2.68 -10.64 1.96
CA ILE A 190 3.84 -11.56 1.96
C ILE A 190 4.38 -11.77 0.55
N GLY A 191 3.51 -12.16 -0.39
CA GLY A 191 3.89 -12.47 -1.76
C GLY A 191 4.53 -11.27 -2.44
N PHE A 192 3.86 -10.11 -2.36
CA PHE A 192 4.28 -8.88 -3.00
C PHE A 192 5.59 -8.37 -2.41
N TYR A 193 5.72 -8.30 -1.08
CA TYR A 193 6.95 -7.81 -0.45
C TYR A 193 8.19 -8.57 -0.94
N TYR A 194 8.14 -9.91 -0.90
CA TYR A 194 9.30 -10.72 -1.26
C TYR A 194 9.56 -10.74 -2.76
N SER A 195 8.52 -10.84 -3.60
CA SER A 195 8.70 -10.77 -5.05
C SER A 195 9.20 -9.38 -5.46
N HIS A 196 8.61 -8.31 -4.97
CA HIS A 196 8.99 -6.94 -5.28
C HIS A 196 10.46 -6.68 -4.87
N ARG A 197 10.84 -7.03 -3.64
CA ARG A 197 12.23 -6.91 -3.17
C ARG A 197 13.20 -7.78 -3.99
N LEU A 198 12.78 -8.96 -4.44
CA LEU A 198 13.58 -9.81 -5.33
C LEU A 198 13.78 -9.14 -6.69
N PHE A 199 12.74 -8.57 -7.30
CA PHE A 199 12.84 -7.86 -8.57
C PHE A 199 13.70 -6.59 -8.49
N HIS A 200 13.88 -6.01 -7.31
CA HIS A 200 14.87 -4.96 -7.02
C HIS A 200 16.32 -5.45 -6.89
N HIS A 201 16.55 -6.76 -6.82
CA HIS A 201 17.90 -7.30 -6.84
C HIS A 201 18.62 -6.90 -8.13
N ARG A 202 19.91 -6.52 -8.03
CA ARG A 202 20.71 -5.92 -9.12
C ARG A 202 20.60 -6.66 -10.46
N MET A 203 20.52 -7.99 -10.44
CA MET A 203 20.43 -8.84 -11.63
C MET A 203 19.08 -8.75 -12.33
N LEU A 204 17.99 -8.59 -11.58
CA LEU A 204 16.62 -8.54 -12.08
C LEU A 204 16.18 -7.11 -12.37
N TYR A 205 16.58 -6.15 -11.52
CA TYR A 205 16.16 -4.75 -11.63
C TYR A 205 16.42 -4.18 -13.02
N LYS A 206 17.66 -4.32 -13.52
CA LYS A 206 18.07 -3.76 -14.81
C LYS A 206 17.22 -4.26 -15.97
N HIS A 207 16.74 -5.51 -15.90
CA HIS A 207 16.09 -6.20 -17.02
C HIS A 207 14.57 -6.18 -16.93
N PHE A 208 14.02 -6.22 -15.72
CA PHE A 208 12.58 -6.42 -15.51
C PHE A 208 11.95 -5.25 -14.79
N HIS A 209 12.48 -4.85 -13.63
CA HIS A 209 11.82 -3.87 -12.77
C HIS A 209 12.09 -2.40 -13.11
N LYS A 210 13.19 -2.11 -13.82
CA LYS A 210 13.53 -0.74 -14.24
C LYS A 210 12.44 -0.10 -15.10
N MET A 211 11.69 -0.91 -15.87
CA MET A 211 10.57 -0.44 -16.68
C MET A 211 9.46 0.17 -15.81
N HIS A 212 9.10 -0.49 -14.71
CA HIS A 212 8.10 0.01 -13.76
C HIS A 212 8.51 1.36 -13.16
N HIS A 213 9.80 1.50 -12.86
CA HIS A 213 10.42 2.73 -12.32
C HIS A 213 10.70 3.82 -13.36
N GLU A 214 10.25 3.69 -14.61
CA GLU A 214 10.31 4.80 -15.59
C GLU A 214 9.44 6.00 -15.16
N TRP A 215 8.48 5.80 -14.24
CA TRP A 215 7.56 6.80 -13.73
C TRP A 215 7.85 7.15 -12.26
N GLN A 216 8.92 7.91 -12.01
CA GLN A 216 9.33 8.35 -10.66
C GLN A 216 8.24 9.07 -9.84
N SER A 217 7.35 9.79 -10.52
CA SER A 217 6.06 10.20 -9.95
C SER A 217 4.97 9.45 -10.71
N PRO A 218 4.46 8.35 -10.16
CA PRO A 218 3.50 7.51 -10.87
C PRO A 218 2.19 8.26 -11.10
N ILE A 219 1.50 7.86 -12.17
CA ILE A 219 0.08 8.14 -12.39
C ILE A 219 -0.68 6.83 -12.34
N SER A 220 -1.98 6.86 -12.03
CA SER A 220 -2.71 5.65 -11.62
C SER A 220 -2.56 4.45 -12.58
N ILE A 221 -2.66 4.68 -13.90
CA ILE A 221 -2.54 3.60 -14.91
C ILE A 221 -1.13 3.04 -15.09
N THR A 222 -0.13 3.54 -14.36
CA THR A 222 1.21 2.95 -14.33
C THR A 222 1.30 1.78 -13.34
N ALA A 223 0.24 1.54 -12.57
CA ALA A 223 0.12 0.46 -11.59
C ALA A 223 0.53 -0.92 -12.10
N ILE A 224 0.21 -1.25 -13.35
CA ILE A 224 0.64 -2.52 -13.99
C ILE A 224 1.46 -2.28 -15.26
N TYR A 225 2.02 -1.08 -15.40
CA TYR A 225 3.08 -0.80 -16.37
C TYR A 225 4.38 -1.44 -15.88
N ALA A 226 4.63 -2.66 -16.33
CA ALA A 226 5.71 -3.52 -15.85
C ALA A 226 6.17 -4.46 -16.96
N HIS A 227 7.37 -5.01 -16.82
CA HIS A 227 7.81 -6.09 -17.70
C HIS A 227 6.88 -7.32 -17.53
N PRO A 228 6.56 -8.11 -18.58
CA PRO A 228 5.64 -9.24 -18.49
C PRO A 228 5.93 -10.24 -17.35
N LEU A 229 7.21 -10.56 -17.12
CA LEU A 229 7.62 -11.41 -15.99
C LEU A 229 7.36 -10.76 -14.63
N GLU A 230 7.66 -9.47 -14.49
CA GLU A 230 7.34 -8.76 -13.25
C GLU A 230 5.83 -8.72 -13.03
N HIS A 231 5.05 -8.47 -14.08
CA HIS A 231 3.59 -8.48 -13.98
C HIS A 231 3.07 -9.85 -13.50
N ALA A 232 3.55 -10.95 -14.08
CA ALA A 232 3.14 -12.29 -13.67
C ALA A 232 3.54 -12.61 -12.22
N PHE A 233 4.79 -12.32 -11.83
CA PHE A 233 5.35 -12.80 -10.57
C PHE A 233 5.21 -11.83 -9.40
N SER A 234 5.18 -10.52 -9.63
CA SER A 234 5.05 -9.50 -8.59
C SER A 234 3.66 -8.89 -8.52
N ASN A 235 2.88 -8.86 -9.59
CA ASN A 235 1.52 -8.29 -9.52
C ASN A 235 0.48 -9.40 -9.41
N MET A 236 0.42 -10.30 -10.39
CA MET A 236 -0.65 -11.30 -10.48
C MET A 236 -0.51 -12.39 -9.43
N MET A 237 0.67 -13.00 -9.29
CA MET A 237 0.86 -14.12 -8.37
C MET A 237 0.54 -13.74 -6.92
N PRO A 238 1.07 -12.65 -6.32
CA PRO A 238 0.70 -12.27 -4.96
C PRO A 238 -0.81 -12.07 -4.77
N ALA A 239 -1.49 -11.42 -5.72
CA ALA A 239 -2.94 -11.22 -5.67
C ALA A 239 -3.73 -12.54 -5.73
N PHE A 240 -3.22 -13.57 -6.43
CA PHE A 240 -3.88 -14.87 -6.56
C PHE A 240 -3.45 -15.90 -5.50
N LEU A 241 -2.40 -15.66 -4.71
CA LEU A 241 -1.95 -16.60 -3.67
C LEU A 241 -3.06 -16.94 -2.67
N GLY A 242 -3.75 -15.93 -2.13
CA GLY A 242 -4.87 -16.13 -1.20
C GLY A 242 -5.99 -17.00 -1.78
N PRO A 243 -6.58 -16.61 -2.92
CA PRO A 243 -7.58 -17.41 -3.61
C PRO A 243 -7.15 -18.85 -3.93
N LEU A 244 -5.90 -19.06 -4.34
CA LEU A 244 -5.37 -20.39 -4.65
C LEU A 244 -5.26 -21.28 -3.40
N VAL A 245 -4.78 -20.72 -2.29
CA VAL A 245 -4.67 -21.42 -1.01
C VAL A 245 -6.05 -21.81 -0.48
N LEU A 246 -7.00 -20.88 -0.52
CA LEU A 246 -8.34 -21.06 0.03
C LEU A 246 -9.30 -21.77 -0.92
N GLY A 247 -8.97 -21.86 -2.20
CA GLY A 247 -9.88 -22.37 -3.24
C GLY A 247 -11.14 -21.54 -3.32
N SER A 248 -10.98 -20.22 -3.32
CA SER A 248 -12.07 -19.28 -3.15
C SER A 248 -13.09 -19.37 -4.29
N HIS A 249 -14.36 -19.12 -3.95
CA HIS A 249 -15.43 -19.01 -4.93
C HIS A 249 -15.16 -17.85 -5.90
N VAL A 250 -15.52 -17.99 -7.17
CA VAL A 250 -15.20 -17.01 -8.23
C VAL A 250 -15.73 -15.60 -7.91
N ALA A 251 -16.90 -15.48 -7.29
CA ALA A 251 -17.42 -14.20 -6.85
C ALA A 251 -16.56 -13.53 -5.75
N THR A 252 -15.99 -14.32 -4.82
CA THR A 252 -15.02 -13.79 -3.84
C THR A 252 -13.75 -13.33 -4.56
N ILE A 253 -13.28 -14.07 -5.57
CA ILE A 253 -12.11 -13.69 -6.37
C ILE A 253 -12.35 -12.35 -7.08
N TRP A 254 -13.53 -12.15 -7.68
CA TRP A 254 -13.87 -10.89 -8.34
C TRP A 254 -13.90 -9.72 -7.35
N LEU A 255 -14.50 -9.91 -6.18
CA LEU A 255 -14.51 -8.90 -5.11
C LEU A 255 -13.08 -8.57 -4.67
N TRP A 256 -12.28 -9.59 -4.37
CA TRP A 256 -10.91 -9.44 -3.91
C TRP A 256 -10.03 -8.71 -4.94
N VAL A 257 -10.01 -9.18 -6.19
CA VAL A 257 -9.21 -8.57 -7.26
C VAL A 257 -9.65 -7.12 -7.50
N SER A 258 -10.95 -6.82 -7.39
CA SER A 258 -11.43 -5.43 -7.48
C SER A 258 -10.85 -4.57 -6.35
N LEU A 259 -10.86 -5.05 -5.10
CA LEU A 259 -10.29 -4.33 -3.95
C LEU A 259 -8.77 -4.14 -4.08
N ALA A 260 -8.04 -5.18 -4.48
CA ALA A 260 -6.60 -5.14 -4.70
C ALA A 260 -6.22 -4.14 -5.81
N LEU A 261 -6.97 -4.12 -6.92
CA LEU A 261 -6.77 -3.16 -8.00
C LEU A 261 -7.08 -1.73 -7.56
N LEU A 262 -8.18 -1.51 -6.82
CA LEU A 262 -8.50 -0.18 -6.27
C LEU A 262 -7.37 0.34 -5.37
N SER A 263 -6.85 -0.52 -4.49
CA SER A 263 -5.71 -0.20 -3.63
C SER A 263 -4.46 0.16 -4.44
N THR A 264 -4.11 -0.68 -5.43
CA THR A 264 -2.92 -0.49 -6.27
C THR A 264 -3.00 0.78 -7.12
N LEU A 265 -4.17 1.05 -7.73
CA LEU A 265 -4.43 2.26 -8.52
C LEU A 265 -4.38 3.53 -7.66
N ASN A 266 -4.86 3.46 -6.41
CA ASN A 266 -4.75 4.54 -5.44
C ASN A 266 -3.28 4.79 -5.05
N ALA A 267 -2.52 3.73 -4.76
CA ALA A 267 -1.09 3.81 -4.41
C ALA A 267 -0.23 4.43 -5.53
N HIS A 268 -0.63 4.25 -6.79
CA HIS A 268 0.04 4.84 -7.97
C HIS A 268 -0.60 6.14 -8.46
N SER A 269 -1.66 6.63 -7.82
CA SER A 269 -2.41 7.77 -8.34
C SER A 269 -1.59 9.06 -8.38
N GLY A 270 -0.60 9.20 -7.50
CA GLY A 270 0.12 10.45 -7.26
C GLY A 270 -0.74 11.51 -6.54
N TYR A 271 -1.92 11.13 -6.02
CA TYR A 271 -2.82 11.98 -5.25
C TYR A 271 -3.11 11.38 -3.88
N HIS A 272 -2.85 12.14 -2.82
CA HIS A 272 -3.27 11.74 -1.48
C HIS A 272 -4.63 12.38 -1.16
N LEU A 273 -5.68 11.76 -1.71
CA LEU A 273 -7.07 12.20 -1.56
C LEU A 273 -7.62 11.92 -0.14
N PRO A 274 -8.56 12.75 0.36
CA PRO A 274 -9.18 12.54 1.65
C PRO A 274 -10.07 11.29 1.64
N PHE A 275 -10.13 10.59 2.76
CA PHE A 275 -10.88 9.33 3.00
C PHE A 275 -10.36 8.11 2.24
N PHE A 276 -9.21 8.21 1.58
CA PHE A 276 -8.51 7.08 0.95
C PHE A 276 -7.25 6.70 1.73
N PRO A 277 -6.79 5.43 1.65
CA PRO A 277 -5.49 5.03 2.16
C PRO A 277 -4.37 5.90 1.57
N SER A 278 -3.36 6.21 2.38
CA SER A 278 -2.27 7.08 1.94
C SER A 278 -1.37 6.38 0.90
N PRO A 279 -1.14 6.99 -0.27
CA PRO A 279 -0.17 6.50 -1.27
C PRO A 279 1.29 6.90 -0.99
N GLU A 280 1.57 7.69 0.06
CA GLU A 280 2.88 8.30 0.33
C GLU A 280 4.04 7.29 0.39
N ALA A 281 3.82 6.09 0.94
CA ALA A 281 4.87 5.08 1.04
C ALA A 281 5.32 4.56 -0.34
N HIS A 282 4.36 4.29 -1.23
CA HIS A 282 4.66 3.78 -2.57
C HIS A 282 5.16 4.87 -3.51
N ASP A 283 4.66 6.10 -3.36
CA ASP A 283 5.22 7.25 -4.08
C ASP A 283 6.69 7.50 -3.66
N PHE A 284 6.99 7.40 -2.37
CA PHE A 284 8.37 7.46 -1.86
C PHE A 284 9.24 6.29 -2.37
N HIS A 285 8.66 5.11 -2.54
CA HIS A 285 9.33 3.96 -3.16
C HIS A 285 9.79 4.29 -4.58
N HIS A 286 8.92 4.85 -5.43
CA HIS A 286 9.28 5.27 -6.79
C HIS A 286 10.34 6.37 -6.83
N LEU A 287 10.42 7.20 -5.79
CA LEU A 287 11.43 8.25 -5.66
C LEU A 287 12.80 7.72 -5.21
N LYS A 288 12.84 6.74 -4.28
CA LYS A 288 14.08 6.26 -3.63
C LYS A 288 14.54 4.88 -4.07
N PHE A 289 13.68 4.11 -4.76
CA PHE A 289 13.89 2.77 -5.31
C PHE A 289 14.18 1.65 -4.31
N ASN A 290 14.69 1.94 -3.12
CA ASN A 290 15.18 0.94 -2.18
C ASN A 290 14.52 0.95 -0.80
N GLN A 291 13.31 1.50 -0.71
CA GLN A 291 12.52 1.62 0.52
C GLN A 291 11.05 1.32 0.25
N CYS A 292 10.28 0.87 1.23
CA CYS A 292 8.83 0.63 1.13
C CYS A 292 8.45 -0.36 0.02
N TYR A 293 8.79 -1.64 0.17
CA TYR A 293 8.49 -2.69 -0.81
C TYR A 293 7.11 -3.33 -0.65
N GLY A 294 6.53 -3.30 0.55
CA GLY A 294 5.27 -3.96 0.89
C GLY A 294 4.04 -3.16 0.48
N VAL A 295 2.88 -3.83 0.52
CA VAL A 295 1.58 -3.21 0.22
C VAL A 295 1.04 -2.49 1.46
N LEU A 296 1.15 -3.13 2.62
CA LEU A 296 0.72 -2.60 3.93
C LEU A 296 1.86 -1.91 4.69
N GLY A 297 3.10 -2.24 4.36
CA GLY A 297 4.30 -1.76 5.08
C GLY A 297 4.61 -2.54 6.37
N VAL A 298 3.88 -3.62 6.67
CA VAL A 298 4.15 -4.47 7.85
C VAL A 298 5.48 -5.18 7.70
N LEU A 299 5.72 -5.77 6.51
CA LEU A 299 6.99 -6.43 6.23
C LEU A 299 8.13 -5.44 6.04
N ASP A 300 7.86 -4.20 5.63
CA ASP A 300 8.90 -3.17 5.62
C ASP A 300 9.39 -2.84 7.02
N LEU A 301 8.46 -2.63 7.97
CA LEU A 301 8.79 -2.42 9.37
C LEU A 301 9.59 -3.60 9.94
N LEU A 302 9.15 -4.83 9.68
CA LEU A 302 9.81 -6.03 10.23
C LEU A 302 11.23 -6.23 9.66
N HIS A 303 11.49 -5.82 8.43
CA HIS A 303 12.80 -5.97 7.77
C HIS A 303 13.65 -4.69 7.77
N GLY A 304 13.16 -3.59 8.33
CA GLY A 304 13.84 -2.28 8.31
C GLY A 304 13.99 -1.69 6.90
N THR A 305 13.04 -1.96 6.00
CA THR A 305 13.05 -1.41 4.64
C THR A 305 12.25 -0.11 4.49
N ASP A 306 11.82 0.50 5.59
CA ASP A 306 11.16 1.82 5.64
C ASP A 306 11.91 2.87 6.49
N ASP A 307 13.15 2.63 6.92
CA ASP A 307 13.90 3.54 7.82
C ASP A 307 14.00 4.98 7.30
N LYS A 308 14.35 5.16 6.02
CA LYS A 308 14.46 6.49 5.42
C LYS A 308 13.08 7.12 5.21
N PHE A 309 12.08 6.29 4.95
CA PHE A 309 10.70 6.76 4.82
C PHE A 309 10.22 7.29 6.16
N ARG A 310 10.38 6.54 7.25
CA ARG A 310 10.04 6.94 8.63
C ARG A 310 10.74 8.21 9.09
N ALA A 311 11.98 8.42 8.66
CA ALA A 311 12.73 9.64 8.94
C ALA A 311 12.30 10.85 8.08
N SER A 312 11.50 10.63 7.03
CA SER A 312 11.10 11.66 6.07
C SER A 312 9.80 12.37 6.44
N LYS A 313 9.56 13.52 5.79
CA LYS A 313 8.27 14.23 5.87
C LYS A 313 7.12 13.46 5.21
N CYS A 314 7.40 12.62 4.20
CA CYS A 314 6.39 11.77 3.56
C CYS A 314 5.73 10.83 4.58
N PHE A 315 6.49 10.29 5.54
CA PHE A 315 5.90 9.46 6.61
C PHE A 315 5.00 10.26 7.55
N SER A 316 5.32 11.53 7.83
CA SER A 316 4.43 12.41 8.60
C SER A 316 3.10 12.67 7.89
N ARG A 317 3.06 12.53 6.56
CA ARG A 317 1.86 12.61 5.72
C ARG A 317 1.19 11.25 5.52
N HIS A 318 1.82 10.14 5.91
CA HIS A 318 1.33 8.79 5.62
C HIS A 318 0.21 8.33 6.57
N LEU A 319 -0.95 8.98 6.45
CA LEU A 319 -2.17 8.67 7.19
C LEU A 319 -3.41 8.87 6.31
N MET A 320 -4.50 8.17 6.61
CA MET A 320 -5.78 8.43 5.96
C MET A 320 -6.33 9.77 6.47
N MET A 321 -6.45 10.75 5.57
CA MET A 321 -6.95 12.08 5.91
C MET A 321 -8.47 12.03 6.08
N LEU A 322 -8.98 12.30 7.28
CA LEU A 322 -10.42 12.43 7.56
C LEU A 322 -10.94 13.85 7.37
N SER A 323 -10.11 14.77 6.87
CA SER A 323 -10.43 16.16 6.60
C SER A 323 -10.11 16.52 5.14
N LEU A 324 -10.73 17.57 4.63
CA LEU A 324 -10.44 18.13 3.30
C LEU A 324 -9.17 19.01 3.27
N VAL A 325 -8.41 19.07 4.36
CA VAL A 325 -7.14 19.79 4.38
C VAL A 325 -6.10 18.97 3.63
N PRO A 326 -5.41 19.53 2.62
CA PRO A 326 -4.36 18.82 1.90
C PRO A 326 -3.24 18.35 2.85
N PRO A 327 -2.67 17.15 2.63
CA PRO A 327 -1.60 16.62 3.48
C PRO A 327 -0.38 17.54 3.59
N ARG A 328 -0.05 18.25 2.51
CA ARG A 328 1.06 19.22 2.46
C ARG A 328 0.79 20.48 3.28
N ASP A 329 -0.48 20.84 3.48
CA ASP A 329 -0.87 21.97 4.32
C ASP A 329 -0.98 21.56 5.79
N ALA A 330 -1.49 20.35 6.05
CA ALA A 330 -1.54 19.77 7.39
C ALA A 330 -0.14 19.49 7.96
N TYR A 331 0.79 19.05 7.10
CA TYR A 331 2.18 18.75 7.44
C TYR A 331 3.13 19.44 6.46
N PRO A 332 3.39 20.76 6.63
CA PRO A 332 4.18 21.55 5.69
C PRO A 332 5.66 21.19 5.70
N ASP A 333 6.32 21.38 4.55
CA ASP A 333 7.75 21.14 4.37
C ASP A 333 8.59 22.08 5.26
N HIS A 334 8.13 23.31 5.44
CA HIS A 334 8.73 24.33 6.29
C HIS A 334 7.69 24.87 7.28
N LEU A 335 8.10 25.06 8.54
CA LEU A 335 7.25 25.74 9.51
C LEU A 335 7.02 27.19 9.05
N PRO A 336 5.79 27.73 9.12
CA PRO A 336 5.56 29.14 8.89
C PRO A 336 6.47 29.96 9.82
N LYS A 337 7.17 30.97 9.27
CA LYS A 337 7.98 31.89 10.06
C LYS A 337 7.15 32.39 11.26
N GLY A 338 7.53 31.99 12.49
CA GLY A 338 6.91 32.45 13.73
C GLY A 338 6.11 31.43 14.55
N LYS A 339 6.00 30.16 14.15
CA LYS A 339 5.42 29.10 15.02
C LYS A 339 6.45 28.03 15.39
N VAL A 340 6.90 28.07 16.64
CA VAL A 340 7.64 26.98 17.27
C VAL A 340 6.62 25.95 17.77
N ILE A 341 6.59 24.76 17.17
CA ILE A 341 5.87 23.63 17.75
C ILE A 341 6.81 22.97 18.75
N CYS A 342 6.47 23.05 20.03
CA CYS A 342 7.20 22.37 21.09
C CYS A 342 6.91 20.86 20.99
N GLY A 343 7.88 20.08 20.52
CA GLY A 343 7.77 18.61 20.56
C GLY A 343 8.67 17.91 19.54
N LYS A 344 9.82 17.41 20.02
CA LYS A 344 10.77 16.46 19.40
C LYS A 344 11.25 16.82 17.99
N GLN A 345 12.48 17.37 17.93
CA GLN A 345 13.27 17.54 16.72
C GLN A 345 13.40 16.22 15.95
N CYS A 346 12.76 16.12 14.77
CA CYS A 346 13.29 15.30 13.69
C CYS A 346 14.44 16.07 13.06
N TYR A 347 15.61 15.44 13.00
CA TYR A 347 16.83 15.99 12.40
C TYR A 347 16.59 16.25 10.91
N ASP A 348 16.67 17.51 10.51
CA ASP A 348 16.63 17.93 9.11
C ASP A 348 18.06 17.85 8.56
N GLN A 349 18.32 16.89 7.67
CA GLN A 349 19.52 16.83 6.84
C GLN A 349 19.13 17.12 5.38
N THR A 350 18.43 18.23 5.14
CA THR A 350 18.21 18.74 3.79
C THR A 350 18.33 20.27 3.74
N SER A 351 19.51 20.80 4.07
CA SER A 351 19.84 22.19 3.75
C SER A 351 21.33 22.41 3.52
N GLU A 352 21.92 21.66 2.59
CA GLU A 352 23.19 22.00 1.93
C GLU A 352 23.25 21.14 0.66
N ASP A 353 22.62 21.58 -0.43
CA ASP A 353 22.97 21.21 -1.82
C ASP A 353 21.96 21.77 -2.86
N SER A 354 21.59 23.04 -2.74
CA SER A 354 20.73 23.68 -3.76
C SER A 354 21.10 25.13 -4.04
N HIS A 355 22.39 25.45 -4.12
CA HIS A 355 22.89 26.62 -4.86
C HIS A 355 24.35 26.44 -5.26
N LYS A 356 24.64 25.60 -6.26
CA LYS A 356 25.80 25.81 -7.13
C LYS A 356 25.42 25.58 -8.59
N SER A 357 25.52 26.66 -9.33
CA SER A 357 25.57 26.71 -10.78
C SER A 357 26.53 25.65 -11.33
N PHE A 358 26.06 24.87 -12.30
CA PHE A 358 26.84 23.90 -13.05
C PHE A 358 28.01 24.60 -13.76
N SER A 359 29.24 24.45 -13.24
CA SER A 359 30.46 24.66 -14.01
C SER A 359 30.91 23.33 -14.60
N THR A 360 31.26 23.37 -15.87
CA THR A 360 31.80 22.27 -16.67
C THR A 360 33.10 21.72 -16.09
N GLU A 361 33.03 20.73 -15.19
CA GLU A 361 34.18 19.83 -14.91
C GLU A 361 33.87 18.48 -14.24
N ASP A 362 32.60 18.03 -14.15
CA ASP A 362 32.24 16.76 -13.48
C ASP A 362 31.67 15.68 -14.42
N THR A 363 32.20 15.56 -15.65
CA THR A 363 31.83 14.51 -16.61
C THR A 363 32.88 13.41 -16.78
N LYS A 364 33.72 13.13 -15.76
CA LYS A 364 34.76 12.08 -15.85
C LYS A 364 34.81 11.04 -14.73
N LEU A 365 33.91 11.06 -13.75
CA LEU A 365 33.99 10.15 -12.58
C LEU A 365 32.85 9.12 -12.49
N LEU A 366 32.32 8.67 -13.63
CA LEU A 366 31.39 7.52 -13.69
C LEU A 366 31.82 6.44 -14.71
N LYS A 367 33.13 6.25 -14.91
CA LYS A 367 33.68 5.22 -15.81
C LYS A 367 34.77 4.33 -15.19
N CYS A 368 34.82 4.19 -13.86
CA CYS A 368 35.79 3.31 -13.20
C CYS A 368 35.17 2.58 -11.99
N ARG A 369 34.28 1.61 -12.23
CA ARG A 369 34.02 0.50 -11.29
C ARG A 369 33.42 -0.74 -11.94
N LEU A 370 33.90 -1.06 -13.14
CA LEU A 370 33.80 -2.38 -13.76
C LEU A 370 35.20 -2.63 -14.33
N LEU A 371 35.76 -3.82 -14.07
CA LEU A 371 37.16 -4.24 -14.28
C LEU A 371 38.06 -4.13 -13.03
N SER A 372 37.82 -4.99 -12.05
CA SER A 372 38.92 -5.50 -11.20
C SER A 372 38.63 -6.90 -10.65
N GLU A 373 38.46 -7.88 -11.54
CA GLU A 373 38.81 -9.26 -11.23
C GLU A 373 39.55 -9.84 -12.44
N ARG A 374 40.87 -9.66 -12.43
CA ARG A 374 41.82 -10.51 -13.15
C ARG A 374 43.20 -10.33 -12.49
N LYS A 375 43.53 -11.27 -11.60
CA LYS A 375 44.93 -11.58 -11.27
C LYS A 375 45.55 -12.22 -12.51
N PHE A 376 46.66 -11.68 -13.01
CA PHE A 376 47.93 -12.39 -13.23
C PHE A 376 48.94 -11.50 -13.98
N SER A 377 50.04 -11.19 -13.29
CA SER A 377 51.44 -11.16 -13.74
C SER A 377 51.80 -10.52 -15.10
N TYR A 378 52.53 -9.40 -15.08
CA TYR A 378 53.99 -9.32 -15.26
C TYR A 378 54.43 -7.85 -15.43
N CYS A 379 55.44 -7.46 -14.65
CA CYS A 379 56.14 -6.19 -14.69
C CYS A 379 57.11 -6.08 -15.88
N THR A 380 57.19 -4.89 -16.49
CA THR A 380 58.43 -4.16 -16.89
C THR A 380 58.01 -2.74 -17.36
N ALA A 381 58.31 -1.66 -16.62
CA ALA A 381 59.45 -0.73 -16.82
C ALA A 381 59.59 -0.22 -18.28
N ARG A 382 59.72 1.06 -18.66
CA ARG A 382 59.99 2.38 -18.06
C ARG A 382 59.67 3.47 -19.15
N PRO A 383 59.68 4.78 -18.81
CA PRO A 383 59.18 5.90 -19.63
C PRO A 383 60.29 6.66 -20.38
N LEU A 384 59.95 7.57 -21.33
CA LEU A 384 60.51 8.95 -21.45
C LEU A 384 60.16 9.67 -22.77
N HIS A 385 59.93 10.99 -22.62
CA HIS A 385 60.14 12.11 -23.56
C HIS A 385 59.15 12.32 -24.73
N CYS A 386 58.37 13.40 -24.78
CA CYS A 386 58.69 14.84 -24.91
C CYS A 386 59.06 15.25 -26.35
N ARG A 387 58.13 15.90 -27.06
CA ARG A 387 58.32 17.19 -27.78
C ARG A 387 57.10 17.61 -28.59
N MET A 388 56.70 18.87 -28.39
CA MET A 388 55.92 19.69 -29.30
C MET A 388 56.67 19.89 -30.62
N MET A 389 55.94 19.94 -31.74
CA MET A 389 56.01 21.05 -32.70
C MET A 389 54.82 21.00 -33.65
N ALA A 390 54.12 22.14 -33.74
CA ALA A 390 53.15 22.44 -34.76
C ALA A 390 53.86 22.82 -36.05
N LEU A 391 53.32 22.43 -37.22
CA LEU A 391 53.46 23.16 -38.47
C LEU A 391 52.24 22.87 -39.37
N LYS A 392 51.64 23.97 -39.84
CA LYS A 392 50.70 24.04 -40.97
C LYS A 392 51.27 23.33 -42.21
N TYR A 393 50.43 22.75 -43.06
CA TYR A 393 50.18 23.23 -44.43
C TYR A 393 49.22 22.31 -45.21
N GLU A 394 48.35 22.97 -45.99
CA GLU A 394 47.74 22.59 -47.28
C GLU A 394 46.78 21.38 -47.45
N LYS A 395 45.60 21.73 -48.01
CA LYS A 395 44.73 20.86 -48.81
C LYS A 395 45.44 20.47 -50.12
N PRO A 396 45.04 19.35 -50.74
CA PRO A 396 44.38 19.51 -52.03
C PRO A 396 43.10 18.68 -52.20
N ILE A 397 42.33 19.15 -53.17
CA ILE A 397 41.10 18.62 -53.75
C ILE A 397 41.46 17.42 -54.64
N PHE A 398 40.64 16.36 -54.64
CA PHE A 398 40.02 15.69 -55.80
C PHE A 398 39.52 14.28 -55.44
N GLY A 399 38.40 13.87 -56.05
CA GLY A 399 38.17 12.46 -56.39
C GLY A 399 36.83 11.87 -55.96
N SER A 400 35.79 12.13 -56.74
CA SER A 400 34.66 11.22 -56.92
C SER A 400 35.13 9.88 -57.49
N MET A 401 34.60 8.76 -56.99
CA MET A 401 34.15 7.56 -57.74
C MET A 401 33.96 6.39 -56.76
N THR A 402 32.71 6.11 -56.40
CA THR A 402 31.98 4.83 -56.55
C THR A 402 30.78 4.78 -55.60
#